data_AF-A0AAW8KRT0-F1
#
_entry.id   AF-A0AAW8KRT0-F1
#
_cell.length_a   1.000
_cell.length_b   1.000
_cell.length_c   1.000
_cell.angle_alpha   90.00
_cell.angle_beta   90.00
_cell.angle_gamma   90.00
#
_symmetry.space_group_name_H-M   'P 1'
#
loop_
_entity.id
_entity.type
_entity.pdbx_description
1 polymer ?
#
loop_
_entity_poly.entity_id
_entity_poly.type
_entity_poly.pdbx_seq_one_letter_code
_entity_poly.pdbx_strand_id
1 'polypeptide(L)' 'GCSNIVPVMFSRVGRQNDMPKAAALSLVSTIAYTGSLSGPALIGLIGQWTSLTTVLSGVAVLLTMIAILNRFTLVKAK' A
#
# COMPACT_ATOMS: atom_id res chain seq x y z
N GLY A 1 -13.16 3.45 -3.73
CA GLY A 1 -12.65 2.10 -3.40
C GLY A 1 -11.88 2.06 -2.09
N CYS A 2 -10.74 2.77 -2.01
CA CYS A 2 -9.79 2.67 -0.89
C CYS A 2 -9.98 3.68 0.25
N SER A 3 -11.02 4.52 0.20
CA SER A 3 -11.25 5.61 1.16
C SER A 3 -11.37 5.13 2.61
N ASN A 4 -11.79 3.87 2.82
CA ASN A 4 -11.95 3.29 4.15
C ASN A 4 -10.66 2.67 4.72
N ILE A 5 -9.61 2.53 3.90
CA ILE A 5 -8.35 1.90 4.29
C ILE A 5 -7.53 2.82 5.21
N VAL A 6 -7.50 4.11 4.91
CA VAL A 6 -6.77 5.08 5.75
C VAL A 6 -7.40 5.18 7.15
N PRO A 7 -8.72 5.40 7.31
CA PRO A 7 -9.36 5.41 8.62
C PRO A 7 -9.17 4.11 9.40
N VAL A 8 -9.27 2.93 8.75
CA VAL A 8 -9.12 1.65 9.45
C VAL A 8 -7.67 1.42 9.90
N MET A 9 -6.68 1.83 9.11
CA MET A 9 -5.27 1.73 9.50
C MET A 9 -4.96 2.67 10.67
N PHE A 10 -5.41 3.93 10.62
CA PHE A 10 -5.26 4.86 11.74
C PHE A 10 -5.97 4.36 13.00
N SER A 11 -7.17 3.77 12.87
CA SER A 11 -7.91 3.17 13.98
C SER A 11 -7.18 1.98 14.61
N ARG A 12 -6.57 1.10 13.78
CA ARG A 12 -5.78 -0.04 14.25
C ARG A 12 -4.46 0.39 14.91
N VAL A 13 -3.78 1.37 14.35
CA VAL A 13 -2.55 1.96 14.91
C VAL A 13 -2.82 2.62 16.26
N GLY A 14 -3.96 3.32 16.42
CA GLY A 14 -4.36 3.92 17.69
C GLY A 14 -4.80 2.93 18.77
N ARG A 15 -5.19 1.72 18.37
CA ARG A 15 -5.60 0.60 19.26
C ARG A 15 -4.48 -0.39 19.56
N GLN A 16 -3.32 -0.30 18.91
CA GLN A 16 -2.18 -1.14 19.29
C GLN A 16 -1.61 -0.68 20.64
N ASN A 17 -1.23 -1.63 21.49
CA ASN A 17 -0.69 -1.37 22.83
C ASN A 17 0.81 -1.68 22.94
N ASP A 18 1.42 -2.34 21.95
CA ASP A 18 2.85 -2.70 21.94
C ASP A 18 3.80 -1.49 21.83
N MET A 19 3.32 -0.35 21.32
CA MET A 19 4.17 0.82 21.01
C MET A 19 3.43 2.13 21.28
N PRO A 20 4.12 3.22 21.70
CA PRO A 20 3.51 4.52 21.91
C PRO A 20 2.75 5.02 20.67
N LYS A 21 1.47 5.37 20.84
CA LYS A 21 0.54 5.73 19.75
C LYS A 21 1.11 6.81 18.81
N ALA A 22 1.81 7.80 19.37
CA ALA A 22 2.45 8.87 18.61
C ALA A 22 3.55 8.34 17.67
N ALA A 23 4.40 7.43 18.16
CA ALA A 23 5.46 6.84 17.37
C ALA A 23 4.92 5.87 16.31
N ALA A 24 3.86 5.12 16.63
CA ALA A 24 3.21 4.20 15.70
C ALA A 24 2.60 4.94 14.49
N LEU A 25 1.94 6.07 14.76
CA LEU A 25 1.40 6.93 13.70
C LEU A 25 2.48 7.56 12.83
N SER A 26 3.58 8.00 13.47
CA SER A 26 4.73 8.55 12.76
C SER A 26 5.35 7.52 11.83
N LEU A 27 5.54 6.27 12.28
CA LEU A 27 6.06 5.19 11.44
C LEU A 27 5.14 4.86 10.27
N VAL A 28 3.82 4.79 10.48
CA VAL A 28 2.87 4.56 9.37
C VAL A 28 2.96 5.68 8.34
N SER A 29 3.11 6.93 8.78
CA SER A 29 3.25 8.09 7.90
C SER A 29 4.58 8.09 7.16
N THR A 30 5.67 7.73 7.85
CA THR A 30 7.00 7.55 7.23
C THR A 30 6.94 6.46 6.17
N ILE A 31 6.38 5.28 6.47
CA ILE A 31 6.22 4.18 5.52
C ILE A 31 5.36 4.62 4.33
N ALA A 32 4.26 5.35 4.57
CA ALA A 32 3.40 5.86 3.51
C ALA A 32 4.13 6.83 2.58
N TYR A 33 4.87 7.80 3.13
CA TYR A 33 5.64 8.76 2.35
C TYR A 33 6.80 8.11 1.60
N THR A 34 7.55 7.23 2.28
CA THR A 34 8.61 6.43 1.66
C THR A 34 8.04 5.59 0.52
N GLY A 35 6.91 4.91 0.70
CA GLY A 35 6.26 4.14 -0.36
C GLY A 35 5.84 5.00 -1.55
N SER A 36 5.30 6.20 -1.28
CA SER A 36 4.90 7.14 -2.33
C SER A 36 6.07 7.70 -3.13
N LEU A 37 7.24 7.90 -2.51
CA LEU A 37 8.46 8.36 -3.17
C LEU A 37 9.20 7.22 -3.87
N SER A 38 9.34 6.08 -3.21
CA SER A 38 10.05 4.91 -3.72
C SER A 38 9.31 4.21 -4.87
N GLY A 39 7.97 4.27 -4.92
CA GLY A 39 7.19 3.64 -5.98
C GLY A 39 7.60 4.10 -7.39
N PRO A 40 7.49 5.41 -7.73
CA PRO A 40 7.91 5.93 -9.02
C PRO A 40 9.41 5.75 -9.29
N ALA A 41 10.25 5.90 -8.27
CA ALA A 41 11.70 5.75 -8.40
C ALA A 41 12.10 4.30 -8.76
N LEU A 42 11.49 3.30 -8.11
CA LEU A 42 11.70 1.89 -8.44
C LEU A 42 11.16 1.54 -9.83
N ILE A 43 9.99 2.07 -10.19
CA ILE A 43 9.40 1.90 -11.52
C ILE A 43 10.34 2.48 -12.60
N GLY A 44 10.88 3.68 -12.39
CA GLY A 44 11.86 4.29 -13.30
C GLY A 44 13.17 3.51 -13.39
N LEU A 45 13.68 3.03 -12.24
CA LEU A 45 14.90 2.22 -12.18
C LEU A 45 14.76 0.87 -12.90
N ILE A 46 13.58 0.26 -12.90
CA ILE A 46 13.31 -0.99 -13.63
C ILE A 46 12.99 -0.69 -15.11
N GLY A 47 12.36 0.46 -15.38
CA GLY A 47 11.95 0.94 -16.72
C GLY A 47 13.11 1.31 -17.66
N GLN A 48 14.27 1.62 -17.11
CA GLN A 48 15.50 1.85 -17.89
C GLN A 48 16.14 0.54 -18.39
N TRP A 49 15.92 -0.59 -17.71
CA TRP A 49 16.38 -1.91 -18.14
C TRP A 49 15.34 -2.66 -18.96
N THR A 50 14.06 -2.42 -18.69
CA THR A 50 12.91 -3.10 -19.29
C THR A 50 11.95 -2.05 -19.84
N SER A 51 11.44 -2.18 -21.07
CA SER A 51 10.53 -1.18 -21.66
C SER A 51 9.41 -0.73 -20.70
N LEU A 52 9.08 0.57 -20.72
CA LEU A 52 8.10 1.21 -19.82
C LEU A 52 6.74 0.47 -19.77
N THR A 53 6.32 -0.11 -20.90
CA THR A 53 5.11 -0.94 -21.03
C THR A 53 5.13 -2.17 -20.12
N THR A 54 6.28 -2.84 -19.96
CA THR A 54 6.42 -4.02 -19.12
C THR A 54 6.34 -3.65 -17.64
N VAL A 55 6.89 -2.49 -17.26
CA VAL A 55 6.83 -2.04 -15.86
C VAL A 55 5.44 -1.59 -15.47
N LEU A 56 4.75 -0.81 -16.30
CA LEU A 56 3.36 -0.41 -16.03
C LEU A 56 2.40 -1.59 -16.06
N SER A 57 2.59 -2.57 -16.95
CA SER A 57 1.77 -3.79 -16.94
C SER A 57 2.00 -4.63 -15.67
N GLY A 58 3.24 -4.70 -15.17
CA GLY A 58 3.53 -5.29 -13.85
C GLY A 58 2.78 -4.60 -12.71
N VAL A 59 2.74 -3.26 -12.70
CA VAL A 59 1.95 -2.49 -11.72
C VAL A 59 0.45 -2.79 -11.86
N ALA A 60 -0.07 -2.92 -13.08
CA ALA A 60 -1.46 -3.27 -13.32
C ALA A 60 -1.81 -4.68 -12.79
N VAL A 61 -0.90 -5.65 -12.92
CA VAL A 61 -1.05 -6.99 -12.33
C VAL A 61 -1.07 -6.91 -10.80
N LEU A 62 -0.17 -6.14 -10.19
CA LEU A 62 -0.14 -5.93 -8.74
C LEU A 62 -1.46 -5.30 -8.24
N LEU A 63 -1.96 -4.28 -8.93
CA LEU A 63 -3.24 -3.65 -8.61
C LEU A 63 -4.42 -4.62 -8.75
N THR A 64 -4.40 -5.48 -9.76
CA THR A 64 -5.41 -6.52 -9.96
C THR A 64 -5.37 -7.54 -8.83
N MET A 65 -4.18 -7.94 -8.38
CA MET A 65 -4.00 -8.83 -7.23
C MET A 65 -4.58 -8.20 -5.95
N ILE A 66 -4.32 -6.91 -5.70
CA ILE A 66 -4.90 -6.17 -4.58
C ILE A 66 -6.43 -6.13 -4.68
N ALA A 67 -6.98 -5.91 -5.88
CA ALA A 67 -8.43 -5.92 -6.09
C ALA A 67 -9.05 -7.30 -5.80
N ILE A 68 -8.38 -8.38 -6.21
CA ILE A 68 -8.78 -9.76 -5.91
C ILE A 68 -8.72 -10.02 -4.40
N LEU A 69 -7.62 -9.67 -3.72
CA LEU A 69 -7.45 -9.79 -2.27
C LEU A 69 -8.51 -9.00 -1.48
N ASN A 70 -8.80 -7.78 -1.92
CA ASN A 70 -9.87 -6.95 -1.35
C ASN A 70 -11.22 -7.67 -1.50
N ARG A 71 -11.51 -8.20 -2.70
CA ARG A 71 -12.73 -8.98 -2.93
C ARG A 71 -12.80 -10.22 -2.03
N PHE A 72 -11.71 -10.96 -1.86
CA PHE A 72 -11.65 -12.13 -0.96
C PHE A 72 -11.90 -11.76 0.51
N THR A 73 -11.36 -10.62 0.96
CA THR A 73 -11.57 -10.13 2.33
C THR A 73 -13.03 -9.75 2.59
N LEU A 74 -13.72 -9.18 1.58
CA LEU A 74 -15.14 -8.87 1.66
C LEU A 74 -16.03 -10.12 1.60
N VAL A 75 -15.63 -11.16 0.87
CA VAL A 75 -16.37 -12.44 0.78
C VAL A 75 -16.33 -13.21 2.09
N LYS A 76 -15.21 -13.15 2.84
CA LYS A 76 -15.06 -13.84 4.13
C LYS A 76 -15.73 -13.12 5.30
N ALA A 77 -16.20 -11.89 5.08
CA ALA A 77 -16.90 -11.08 6.07
C ALA A 77 -18.44 -11.23 6.01
N LYS A 78 -18.93 -12.21 5.24
CA LYS A 78 -20.35 -12.56 5.10
C LYS A 78 -20.56 -14.00 5.52
#